data_AF-A0AAV6QP94-F1
#
_entry.id   AF-A0AAV6QP94-F1
#
_cell.length_a   1.000
_cell.length_b   1.000
_cell.length_c   1.000
_cell.angle_alpha   90.00
_cell.angle_beta   90.00
_cell.angle_gamma   90.00
#
_symmetry.space_group_name_H-M   'P 1'
#
loop_
_entity.id
_entity.type
_entity.pdbx_description
1 polymer ?
#
loop_
_entity_poly.entity_id
_entity_poly.type
_entity_poly.pdbx_seq_one_letter_code
_entity_poly.pdbx_strand_id
1 'polypeptide(L)'
;MVYAKRLVFPAVTICNQNLLLPRRMKKTDIFSAGRWLGLLGRNWQVSPAAREALTPMRGQDGGSAAMGEPPWSPLSRILDFNHFLPPPRESQPSMLQLLDRLGHQLEEMLLYCRYQGELCGPRNFSTIFTRYGKCYTFNSGQNGRPLLVTMKGGMGNGLELMLDIQQDEYLPVWGETDETSFEAGIKVQIHTQDEPPFIDQLGFGVAPGFQTFVSCQEQRLTYLPPPWGDCRSMPMDSDFFSSYSITACRIDCETRYLVENCNCRMVHMPGDAPYCTPEQYKECADPALDFLVERDNDYCVCETPCNLTRYGKELSFVKIPSKASAKYLAKKFNKTEQYISDNIMVLDIFFEALNYETIEQKKAYELAGLLGDIGGQMGLFIGASILTILELFDYLYEVIKYKMCRCVKKKHKGHNNNDRGAVLSLDDVKRHAPCENLRTPSTYPGNMLPHHPGQGNFEDFTC
;
A
#
# COMPACT_ATOMS: atom_id res chain seq x y z
N MET A 1 -10.98 2.63 -18.13
CA MET A 1 -10.06 1.51 -18.44
C MET A 1 -9.18 1.90 -19.62
N VAL A 2 -7.87 1.83 -19.46
CA VAL A 2 -6.90 2.09 -20.53
C VAL A 2 -6.24 0.78 -20.93
N TYR A 3 -6.10 0.53 -22.24
CA TYR A 3 -5.47 -0.69 -22.75
C TYR A 3 -3.94 -0.56 -22.72
N ALA A 4 -3.27 -1.44 -21.99
CA ALA A 4 -1.82 -1.53 -21.96
C ALA A 4 -1.32 -2.65 -22.87
N LYS A 5 -0.26 -2.40 -23.63
CA LYS A 5 0.39 -3.46 -24.44
C LYS A 5 1.24 -4.40 -23.59
N ARG A 6 1.73 -3.92 -22.44
CA ARG A 6 2.57 -4.67 -21.48
C ARG A 6 2.20 -4.23 -20.06
N LEU A 7 1.94 -5.18 -19.18
CA LEU A 7 1.76 -4.93 -17.75
C LEU A 7 2.85 -5.66 -16.96
N VAL A 8 3.36 -5.04 -15.90
CA VAL A 8 4.30 -5.70 -15.00
C VAL A 8 3.52 -6.70 -14.15
N PHE A 9 3.99 -7.93 -14.05
CA PHE A 9 3.36 -8.92 -13.19
C PHE A 9 3.62 -8.52 -11.72
N PRO A 10 2.65 -8.64 -10.81
CA PRO A 10 2.85 -8.28 -9.41
C PRO A 10 3.87 -9.19 -8.71
N ALA A 11 4.31 -8.79 -7.52
CA ALA A 11 4.95 -9.69 -6.59
C ALA A 11 3.88 -10.54 -5.90
N VAL A 12 4.11 -11.85 -5.80
CA VAL A 12 3.20 -12.79 -5.13
C VAL A 12 3.94 -13.40 -3.95
N THR A 13 3.55 -13.00 -2.74
CA THR A 13 4.10 -13.56 -1.50
C THR A 13 3.17 -14.63 -0.96
N ILE A 14 3.73 -15.82 -0.70
CA ILE A 14 3.03 -16.98 -0.15
C ILE A 14 3.66 -17.41 1.17
N CYS A 15 2.82 -17.76 2.14
CA CYS A 15 3.23 -18.29 3.44
C CYS A 15 2.35 -19.49 3.80
N ASN A 16 2.96 -20.55 4.31
CA ASN A 16 2.20 -21.59 4.99
C ASN A 16 1.62 -21.03 6.30
N GLN A 17 0.41 -21.43 6.68
CA GLN A 17 -0.18 -21.07 7.97
C GLN A 17 0.52 -21.75 9.15
N ASN A 18 1.23 -22.86 8.92
CA ASN A 18 2.06 -23.50 9.93
C ASN A 18 3.46 -22.88 9.98
N LEU A 19 3.88 -22.49 11.18
CA LEU A 19 5.14 -21.78 11.42
C LEU A 19 6.37 -22.70 11.38
N LEU A 20 6.26 -23.90 11.96
CA LEU A 20 7.40 -24.78 12.24
C LEU A 20 7.08 -26.24 11.93
N LEU A 21 8.09 -26.97 11.45
CA LEU A 21 8.06 -28.40 11.17
C LEU A 21 8.55 -29.22 12.39
N PRO A 22 7.68 -30.02 13.04
CA PRO A 22 8.02 -30.86 14.18
C PRO A 22 9.15 -31.86 13.89
N ARG A 23 9.17 -32.49 12.70
CA ARG A 23 10.20 -33.49 12.36
C ARG A 23 11.62 -32.95 12.37
N ARG A 24 11.80 -31.64 12.16
CA ARG A 24 13.12 -30.99 12.15
C ARG A 24 13.52 -30.43 13.52
N MET A 25 12.62 -30.45 14.49
CA MET A 25 12.90 -29.97 15.84
C MET A 25 13.84 -30.91 16.58
N LYS A 26 14.85 -30.31 17.21
CA LYS A 26 15.77 -30.96 18.15
C LYS A 26 15.39 -30.61 19.57
N LYS A 27 15.92 -31.38 20.52
CA LYS A 27 15.71 -31.15 21.96
C LYS A 27 16.15 -29.75 22.42
N THR A 28 17.23 -29.22 21.83
CA THR A 28 17.74 -27.87 22.09
C THR A 28 16.75 -26.80 21.66
N ASP A 29 16.07 -27.01 20.53
CA ASP A 29 15.11 -26.06 19.99
C ASP A 29 13.87 -25.99 20.88
N ILE A 30 13.35 -27.15 21.27
CA ILE A 30 12.21 -27.26 22.19
C ILE A 30 12.55 -26.69 23.56
N PHE A 31 13.79 -26.85 24.03
CA PHE A 31 14.26 -26.17 25.23
C PHE A 31 14.23 -24.64 25.09
N SER A 32 14.68 -24.08 23.97
CA SER A 32 14.65 -22.62 23.78
C SER A 32 13.24 -22.07 23.53
N ALA A 33 12.46 -22.72 22.68
CA ALA A 33 11.22 -22.19 22.08
C ALA A 33 9.95 -22.84 22.66
N GLY A 34 10.07 -23.91 23.44
CA GLY A 34 8.91 -24.65 23.95
C GLY A 34 8.01 -23.84 24.88
N ARG A 35 8.55 -22.86 25.60
CA ARG A 35 7.74 -21.95 26.44
C ARG A 35 6.94 -20.96 25.59
N TRP A 36 7.53 -20.47 24.50
CA TRP A 36 6.89 -19.59 23.52
C TRP A 36 5.76 -20.33 22.80
N LEU A 37 6.01 -21.56 22.34
CA LEU A 37 5.00 -22.43 21.70
C LEU A 37 3.93 -22.98 22.66
N GLY A 38 3.95 -22.66 23.95
CA GLY A 38 3.00 -23.20 24.94
C GLY A 38 3.17 -24.69 25.30
N LEU A 39 4.21 -25.35 24.78
CA LEU A 39 4.57 -26.74 25.07
C LEU A 39 5.00 -26.95 26.53
N LEU A 40 5.82 -26.03 27.04
CA LEU A 40 6.48 -26.17 28.33
C LEU A 40 5.99 -25.12 29.32
N GLY A 41 5.70 -25.58 30.54
CA GLY A 41 5.41 -24.71 31.69
C GLY A 41 6.69 -24.09 32.28
N ARG A 42 6.53 -23.32 33.37
CA ARG A 42 7.64 -22.62 34.06
C ARG A 42 8.74 -23.56 34.58
N ASN A 43 8.41 -24.82 34.86
CA ASN A 43 9.33 -25.82 35.41
C ASN A 43 9.91 -26.77 34.35
N TRP A 44 9.87 -26.42 33.05
CA TRP A 44 10.31 -27.28 31.94
C TRP A 44 9.57 -28.63 31.85
N GLN A 45 8.41 -28.71 32.51
CA GLN A 45 7.49 -29.83 32.38
C GLN A 45 6.52 -29.55 31.25
N VAL A 46 6.14 -30.60 30.52
CA VAL A 46 5.13 -30.54 29.47
C VAL A 46 3.81 -30.06 30.07
N SER A 47 3.18 -29.07 29.44
CA SER A 47 1.89 -28.56 29.90
C SER A 47 0.84 -29.68 29.85
N PRO A 48 -0.14 -29.72 30.79
CA PRO A 48 -1.17 -30.76 30.80
C PRO A 48 -1.92 -30.86 29.46
N ALA A 49 -2.20 -29.72 28.83
CA ALA A 49 -2.86 -29.64 27.53
C ALA A 49 -1.97 -30.19 26.39
N ALA A 50 -0.67 -29.88 26.39
CA ALA A 50 0.26 -30.45 25.42
C ALA A 50 0.40 -31.97 25.60
N ARG A 51 0.39 -32.45 26.84
CA ARG A 51 0.43 -33.88 27.13
C ARG A 51 -0.82 -34.60 26.60
N GLU A 52 -2.00 -34.00 26.72
CA GLU A 52 -3.25 -34.55 26.19
C GLU A 52 -3.26 -34.55 24.66
N ALA A 53 -2.87 -33.44 24.02
CA ALA A 53 -2.81 -33.32 22.56
C ALA A 53 -1.79 -34.28 21.92
N LEU A 54 -0.71 -34.61 22.63
CA LEU A 54 0.34 -35.52 22.17
C LEU A 54 0.04 -36.99 22.47
N THR A 55 -0.90 -37.28 23.38
CA THR A 55 -1.36 -38.67 23.58
C THR A 55 -2.28 -39.09 22.44
N PRO A 56 -2.03 -40.23 21.76
CA PRO A 56 -2.96 -40.72 20.75
C PRO A 56 -4.31 -40.98 21.41
N MET A 57 -5.38 -40.37 20.88
CA MET A 57 -6.75 -40.71 21.31
C MET A 57 -6.96 -42.21 21.08
N ARG A 58 -7.05 -42.96 22.18
CA ARG A 58 -7.40 -44.38 22.15
C ARG A 58 -8.90 -44.44 21.87
N GLY A 59 -9.24 -44.52 20.59
CA GLY A 59 -10.63 -44.59 20.13
C GLY A 59 -11.42 -45.63 20.92
N GLN A 60 -12.49 -45.17 21.56
CA GLN A 60 -13.47 -46.01 22.23
C GLN A 60 -14.45 -46.58 21.19
N ASP A 61 -13.93 -47.20 20.14
CA ASP A 61 -14.73 -47.97 19.19
C ASP A 61 -13.89 -49.16 18.73
N GLY A 62 -14.40 -50.36 19.02
CA GLY A 62 -13.78 -51.66 18.73
C GLY A 62 -13.76 -52.02 17.24
N GLY A 63 -13.35 -51.10 16.38
CA GLY A 63 -13.15 -51.30 14.96
C GLY A 63 -11.67 -51.33 14.62
N SER A 64 -11.18 -52.47 14.17
CA SER A 64 -9.83 -52.69 13.65
C SER A 64 -9.55 -51.80 12.42
N ALA A 65 -9.08 -50.58 12.66
CA ALA A 65 -8.33 -49.80 11.68
C ALA A 65 -6.88 -49.76 12.14
N ALA A 66 -5.97 -50.28 11.32
CA ALA A 66 -4.55 -50.15 11.51
C ALA A 66 -4.16 -48.65 11.44
N MET A 67 -4.28 -47.93 12.55
CA MET A 67 -3.74 -46.59 12.67
C MET A 67 -2.26 -46.71 12.98
N GLY A 68 -1.42 -46.28 12.03
CA GLY A 68 -0.01 -46.01 12.28
C GLY A 68 0.16 -45.02 13.43
N GLU A 69 1.35 -44.98 14.04
CA GLU A 69 1.69 -43.98 15.05
C GLU A 69 1.32 -42.57 14.54
N PRO A 70 0.75 -41.68 15.39
CA PRO A 70 0.49 -40.31 14.98
C PRO A 70 1.80 -39.66 14.48
N PRO A 71 1.77 -38.79 13.46
CA PRO A 71 2.97 -38.19 12.88
C PRO A 71 3.89 -37.52 13.92
N TRP A 72 3.30 -37.02 15.01
CA TRP A 72 3.97 -36.35 16.13
C TRP A 72 4.58 -37.30 17.17
N SER A 73 4.49 -38.62 16.99
CA SER A 73 5.08 -39.60 17.91
C SER A 73 6.57 -39.35 18.20
N PRO A 74 7.41 -38.87 17.25
CA PRO A 74 8.80 -38.51 17.53
C PRO A 74 8.93 -37.32 18.49
N LEU A 75 8.01 -36.34 18.42
CA LEU A 75 8.06 -35.15 19.27
C LEU A 75 7.86 -35.53 20.75
N SER A 76 6.96 -36.48 21.02
CA SER A 76 6.74 -37.03 22.38
C SER A 76 8.03 -37.60 23.01
N ARG A 77 8.93 -38.17 22.19
CA ARG A 77 10.20 -38.79 22.67
C ARG A 77 11.25 -37.75 23.04
N ILE A 78 11.16 -36.54 22.51
CA ILE A 78 12.15 -35.48 22.70
C ILE A 78 11.82 -34.60 23.92
N LEU A 79 10.58 -34.69 24.44
CA LEU A 79 10.06 -33.86 25.53
C LEU A 79 10.52 -34.24 26.96
N ASP A 80 11.27 -35.34 27.14
CA ASP A 80 11.81 -35.70 28.46
C ASP A 80 13.09 -34.91 28.78
N PHE A 81 13.01 -33.90 29.64
CA PHE A 81 14.14 -33.04 30.03
C PHE A 81 14.87 -33.44 31.31
N ASN A 82 14.53 -34.58 31.95
CA ASN A 82 15.06 -34.94 33.28
C ASN A 82 16.61 -35.02 33.36
N HIS A 83 17.27 -35.40 32.27
CA HIS A 83 18.74 -35.51 32.17
C HIS A 83 19.33 -34.60 31.09
N PHE A 84 18.64 -33.51 30.74
CA PHE A 84 19.10 -32.61 29.69
C PHE A 84 20.00 -31.51 30.28
N LEU A 85 21.23 -31.43 29.77
CA LEU A 85 22.13 -30.31 30.06
C LEU A 85 21.92 -29.24 28.98
N PRO A 86 21.41 -28.05 29.34
CA PRO A 86 21.15 -27.01 28.36
C PRO A 86 22.47 -26.48 27.78
N PRO A 87 22.53 -26.24 26.46
CA PRO A 87 23.71 -25.65 25.85
C PRO A 87 23.92 -24.22 26.38
N PRO A 88 25.18 -23.73 26.47
CA PRO A 88 25.48 -22.35 26.80
C PRO A 88 24.65 -21.37 25.96
N ARG A 89 24.19 -20.26 26.56
CA ARG A 89 23.33 -19.27 25.87
C ARG A 89 23.91 -18.79 24.54
N GLU A 90 25.22 -18.63 24.45
CA GLU A 90 25.94 -18.21 23.24
C GLU A 90 25.88 -19.23 22.09
N SER A 91 25.63 -20.50 22.41
CA SER A 91 25.51 -21.59 21.42
C SER A 91 24.05 -21.89 21.03
N GLN A 92 23.09 -21.17 21.61
CA GLN A 92 21.68 -21.31 21.25
C GLN A 92 21.42 -20.59 19.92
N PRO A 93 20.64 -21.20 19.00
CA PRO A 93 20.32 -20.57 17.72
C PRO A 93 19.50 -19.29 17.96
N SER A 94 19.77 -18.26 17.16
CA SER A 94 18.91 -17.08 17.13
C SER A 94 17.53 -17.44 16.58
N MET A 95 16.51 -16.65 16.89
CA MET A 95 15.15 -16.87 16.38
C MET A 95 15.10 -16.91 14.84
N LEU A 96 15.92 -16.10 14.16
CA LEU A 96 16.06 -16.15 12.70
C LEU A 96 16.55 -17.52 12.24
N GLN A 97 17.64 -18.04 12.82
CA GLN A 97 18.20 -19.34 12.45
C GLN A 97 17.22 -20.49 12.75
N LEU A 98 16.45 -20.34 13.82
CA LEU A 98 15.41 -21.28 14.19
C LEU A 98 14.29 -21.32 13.14
N LEU A 99 13.71 -20.17 12.81
CA LEU A 99 12.64 -20.05 11.80
C LEU A 99 13.12 -20.44 10.40
N ASP A 100 14.35 -20.10 10.04
CA ASP A 100 14.90 -20.44 8.72
C ASP A 100 15.02 -21.96 8.51
N ARG A 101 15.43 -22.67 9.56
CA ARG A 101 15.64 -24.13 9.52
C ARG A 101 14.37 -24.94 9.74
N LEU A 102 13.52 -24.49 10.67
CA LEU A 102 12.30 -25.19 11.05
C LEU A 102 11.10 -24.82 10.17
N GLY A 103 11.12 -23.71 9.44
CA GLY A 103 10.07 -23.34 8.51
C GLY A 103 9.97 -24.30 7.31
N HIS A 104 8.80 -24.30 6.67
CA HIS A 104 8.57 -25.09 5.46
C HIS A 104 9.54 -24.69 4.34
N GLN A 105 10.12 -25.69 3.66
CA GLN A 105 11.00 -25.47 2.51
C GLN A 105 10.19 -25.45 1.21
N LEU A 106 10.39 -24.42 0.39
CA LEU A 106 9.69 -24.30 -0.88
C LEU A 106 10.03 -25.46 -1.83
N GLU A 107 11.24 -26.02 -1.75
CA GLU A 107 11.66 -27.18 -2.53
C GLU A 107 10.80 -28.43 -2.27
N GLU A 108 10.23 -28.55 -1.06
CA GLU A 108 9.37 -29.67 -0.68
C GLU A 108 7.90 -29.35 -0.93
N MET A 109 7.48 -28.09 -0.73
CA MET A 109 6.10 -27.65 -0.96
C MET A 109 5.77 -27.52 -2.47
N LEU A 110 6.71 -27.04 -3.29
CA LEU A 110 6.46 -26.70 -4.69
C LEU A 110 6.55 -27.93 -5.58
N LEU A 111 5.40 -28.54 -5.87
CA LEU A 111 5.31 -29.71 -6.75
C LEU A 111 5.43 -29.34 -8.23
N TYR A 112 4.86 -28.20 -8.62
CA TYR A 112 4.86 -27.71 -10.00
C TYR A 112 4.69 -26.20 -10.04
N CYS A 113 5.35 -25.55 -11.00
CA CYS A 113 5.35 -24.10 -11.19
C CYS A 113 5.45 -23.77 -12.67
N ARG A 114 4.55 -22.90 -13.15
CA ARG A 114 4.59 -22.39 -14.52
C ARG A 114 4.27 -20.89 -14.57
N TYR A 115 5.05 -20.14 -15.33
CA TYR A 115 4.78 -18.73 -15.63
C TYR A 115 4.72 -18.55 -17.15
N GLN A 116 3.60 -18.08 -17.69
CA GLN A 116 3.42 -17.88 -19.15
C GLN A 116 3.71 -19.12 -20.02
N GLY A 117 3.47 -20.32 -19.48
CA GLY A 117 3.81 -21.56 -20.18
C GLY A 117 5.21 -22.10 -19.88
N GLU A 118 6.12 -21.29 -19.35
CA GLU A 118 7.49 -21.67 -19.02
C GLU A 118 7.60 -22.26 -17.61
N LEU A 119 8.43 -23.29 -17.45
CA LEU A 119 8.67 -23.92 -16.15
C LEU A 119 9.43 -22.97 -15.23
N CYS A 120 8.90 -22.76 -14.02
CA CYS A 120 9.60 -22.08 -12.93
C CYS A 120 9.98 -23.06 -11.82
N GLY A 121 10.83 -22.61 -10.90
CA GLY A 121 11.24 -23.42 -9.76
C GLY A 121 11.52 -22.58 -8.51
N PRO A 122 11.96 -23.22 -7.41
CA PRO A 122 12.18 -22.55 -6.12
C PRO A 122 13.18 -21.37 -6.21
N ARG A 123 14.12 -21.43 -7.15
CA ARG A 123 15.12 -20.37 -7.39
C ARG A 123 14.50 -19.04 -7.84
N ASN A 124 13.30 -19.06 -8.42
CA ASN A 124 12.58 -17.86 -8.85
C ASN A 124 11.91 -17.12 -7.69
N PHE A 125 11.86 -17.73 -6.50
CA PHE A 125 11.30 -17.13 -5.30
C PHE A 125 12.42 -16.59 -4.40
N SER A 126 12.18 -15.44 -3.80
CA SER A 126 13.02 -14.91 -2.71
C SER A 126 12.40 -15.26 -1.37
N THR A 127 13.23 -15.69 -0.42
CA THR A 127 12.82 -15.93 0.96
C THR A 127 12.60 -14.62 1.69
N ILE A 128 11.47 -14.47 2.37
CA ILE A 128 11.17 -13.34 3.25
C ILE A 128 10.56 -13.84 4.55
N PHE A 129 10.87 -13.17 5.66
CA PHE A 129 10.28 -13.49 6.96
C PHE A 129 9.10 -12.55 7.23
N THR A 130 7.96 -13.11 7.62
CA THR A 130 6.78 -12.37 8.06
C THR A 130 6.38 -12.84 9.46
N ARG A 131 5.23 -12.40 9.99
CA ARG A 131 4.69 -12.94 11.25
C ARG A 131 4.39 -14.45 11.16
N TYR A 132 4.06 -14.99 9.98
CA TYR A 132 3.93 -16.45 9.76
C TYR A 132 5.27 -17.18 9.61
N GLY A 133 6.39 -16.54 9.93
CA GLY A 133 7.72 -17.10 9.78
C GLY A 133 8.21 -17.09 8.34
N LYS A 134 8.65 -18.26 7.84
CA LYS A 134 9.37 -18.36 6.56
C LYS A 134 8.41 -18.38 5.37
N CYS A 135 8.48 -17.33 4.56
CA CYS A 135 7.64 -17.12 3.39
C CYS A 135 8.45 -16.94 2.11
N TYR A 136 7.76 -16.96 0.97
CA TYR A 136 8.38 -16.92 -0.35
C TYR A 136 7.68 -15.93 -1.25
N THR A 137 8.44 -15.05 -1.90
CA THR A 137 7.93 -14.06 -2.84
C THR A 137 8.38 -14.37 -4.26
N PHE A 138 7.43 -14.60 -5.15
CA PHE A 138 7.65 -14.66 -6.59
C PHE A 138 7.75 -13.26 -7.17
N ASN A 139 8.67 -13.05 -8.12
CA ASN A 139 8.84 -11.79 -8.84
C ASN A 139 9.05 -10.56 -7.93
N SER A 140 9.88 -10.71 -6.90
CA SER A 140 10.17 -9.65 -5.93
C SER A 140 10.98 -8.47 -6.51
N GLY A 141 11.61 -8.63 -7.66
CA GLY A 141 12.50 -7.60 -8.25
C GLY A 141 13.80 -7.36 -7.49
N GLN A 142 14.01 -8.06 -6.37
CA GLN A 142 15.22 -7.95 -5.56
C GLN A 142 16.41 -8.66 -6.23
N ASN A 143 17.63 -8.27 -5.84
CA ASN A 143 18.90 -8.82 -6.33
C ASN A 143 19.15 -8.58 -7.84
N GLY A 144 18.63 -7.48 -8.40
CA GLY A 144 18.88 -7.07 -9.79
C GLY A 144 18.21 -7.95 -10.85
N ARG A 145 17.22 -8.77 -10.46
CA ARG A 145 16.45 -9.60 -11.40
C ARG A 145 15.46 -8.73 -12.18
N PRO A 146 15.34 -8.91 -13.51
CA PRO A 146 14.37 -8.16 -14.30
C PRO A 146 12.95 -8.54 -13.89
N LEU A 147 12.07 -7.53 -13.85
CA LEU A 147 10.66 -7.73 -13.56
C LEU A 147 9.97 -8.48 -14.69
N LEU A 148 9.18 -9.49 -14.32
CA LEU A 148 8.39 -10.26 -15.28
C LEU A 148 7.20 -9.44 -15.77
N VAL A 149 6.89 -9.53 -17.06
CA VAL A 149 5.82 -8.75 -17.71
C VAL A 149 4.83 -9.66 -18.41
N THR A 150 3.55 -9.32 -18.34
CA THR A 150 2.46 -10.00 -19.04
C THR A 150 1.97 -9.23 -20.26
N MET A 151 1.82 -9.98 -21.36
CA MET A 151 1.49 -9.48 -22.70
C MET A 151 0.10 -9.89 -23.17
N LYS A 152 -0.59 -10.76 -22.43
CA LYS A 152 -1.94 -11.27 -22.72
C LYS A 152 -2.65 -11.59 -21.40
N GLY A 153 -3.96 -11.36 -21.34
CA GLY A 153 -4.79 -11.81 -20.22
C GLY A 153 -5.07 -13.32 -20.25
N GLY A 154 -5.66 -13.83 -19.17
CA GLY A 154 -6.11 -15.21 -19.02
C GLY A 154 -5.12 -16.15 -18.34
N MET A 155 -5.64 -17.26 -17.82
CA MET A 155 -4.93 -18.21 -16.95
C MET A 155 -3.60 -18.73 -17.50
N GLY A 156 -3.49 -18.97 -18.82
CA GLY A 156 -2.26 -19.50 -19.42
C GLY A 156 -1.09 -18.51 -19.45
N ASN A 157 -1.36 -17.21 -19.25
CA ASN A 157 -0.37 -16.14 -19.27
C ASN A 157 -0.03 -15.61 -17.87
N GLY A 158 -0.47 -16.32 -16.83
CA GLY A 158 -0.22 -16.01 -15.43
C GLY A 158 0.81 -16.92 -14.78
N LEU A 159 0.78 -16.93 -13.45
CA LEU A 159 1.49 -17.84 -12.57
C LEU A 159 0.56 -18.99 -12.16
N GLU A 160 0.97 -20.23 -12.39
CA GLU A 160 0.29 -21.45 -11.97
C GLU A 160 1.22 -22.21 -11.02
N LEU A 161 0.77 -22.46 -9.80
CA LEU A 161 1.51 -23.18 -8.77
C LEU A 161 0.70 -24.40 -8.31
N MET A 162 1.36 -25.54 -8.16
CA MET A 162 0.83 -26.68 -7.41
C MET A 162 1.66 -26.86 -6.16
N LEU A 163 1.01 -26.76 -5.00
CA LEU A 163 1.66 -26.77 -3.69
C LEU A 163 1.15 -27.95 -2.87
N ASP A 164 2.05 -28.53 -2.08
CA ASP A 164 1.77 -29.46 -0.98
C ASP A 164 1.94 -28.71 0.34
N ILE A 165 0.86 -28.57 1.11
CA ILE A 165 0.91 -27.86 2.39
C ILE A 165 1.52 -28.68 3.53
N GLN A 166 1.64 -30.01 3.38
CA GLN A 166 2.24 -30.91 4.37
C GLN A 166 1.55 -30.86 5.76
N GLN A 167 0.23 -31.10 5.84
CA GLN A 167 -0.51 -31.15 7.12
C GLN A 167 0.03 -32.21 8.10
N ASP A 168 0.71 -33.24 7.58
CA ASP A 168 1.42 -34.25 8.37
C ASP A 168 2.62 -33.68 9.14
N GLU A 169 2.99 -32.42 8.90
CA GLU A 169 4.06 -31.70 9.61
C GLU A 169 3.57 -30.42 10.34
N TYR A 170 2.27 -30.24 10.57
CA TYR A 170 1.70 -29.15 11.38
C TYR A 170 1.86 -29.37 12.89
N LEU A 171 2.21 -28.34 13.65
CA LEU A 171 2.22 -28.45 15.11
C LEU A 171 0.82 -28.81 15.64
N PRO A 172 0.67 -29.84 16.49
CA PRO A 172 -0.61 -30.13 17.09
C PRO A 172 -0.97 -29.01 18.07
N VAL A 173 -2.23 -28.58 18.05
CA VAL A 173 -2.68 -27.44 18.85
C VAL A 173 -3.02 -27.90 20.27
N TRP A 174 -2.35 -27.33 21.27
CA TRP A 174 -2.52 -27.63 22.68
C TRP A 174 -2.87 -26.41 23.55
N GLY A 175 -3.09 -25.27 22.91
CA GLY A 175 -3.46 -24.03 23.59
C GLY A 175 -3.64 -22.92 22.57
N GLU A 176 -4.29 -21.84 22.99
CA GLU A 176 -4.42 -20.62 22.20
C GLU A 176 -3.14 -19.80 22.39
N THR A 177 -2.31 -19.77 21.35
CA THR A 177 -1.15 -18.88 21.23
C THR A 177 -1.19 -18.26 19.83
N ASP A 178 -0.65 -17.06 19.66
CA ASP A 178 -0.68 -16.35 18.36
C ASP A 178 0.00 -17.14 17.23
N GLU A 179 0.91 -18.04 17.60
CA GLU A 179 1.72 -18.86 16.68
C GLU A 179 1.08 -20.20 16.29
N THR A 180 0.02 -20.66 16.98
CA THR A 180 -0.65 -21.94 16.66
C THR A 180 -2.01 -21.67 16.01
N SER A 181 -2.12 -21.99 14.72
CA SER A 181 -3.34 -21.78 13.95
C SER A 181 -4.17 -23.06 13.83
N PHE A 182 -5.49 -22.92 13.87
CA PHE A 182 -6.45 -24.02 13.63
C PHE A 182 -6.72 -24.27 12.15
N GLU A 183 -6.24 -23.37 11.30
CA GLU A 183 -6.50 -23.36 9.87
C GLU A 183 -5.43 -24.15 9.11
N ALA A 184 -5.83 -24.80 8.01
CA ALA A 184 -4.92 -25.47 7.10
C ALA A 184 -5.02 -24.86 5.70
N GLY A 185 -3.89 -24.45 5.17
CA GLY A 185 -3.79 -23.79 3.87
C GLY A 185 -2.58 -22.85 3.83
N ILE A 186 -2.60 -21.97 2.84
CA ILE A 186 -1.60 -20.91 2.70
C ILE A 186 -2.30 -19.56 2.72
N LYS A 187 -1.59 -18.53 3.20
CA LYS A 187 -1.95 -17.15 2.93
C LYS A 187 -1.13 -16.61 1.76
N VAL A 188 -1.78 -15.78 0.96
CA VAL A 188 -1.21 -15.17 -0.25
C VAL A 188 -1.47 -13.67 -0.22
N GLN A 189 -0.45 -12.89 -0.54
CA GLN A 189 -0.57 -11.46 -0.78
C GLN A 189 -0.02 -11.12 -2.16
N ILE A 190 -0.80 -10.34 -2.90
CA ILE A 190 -0.41 -9.78 -4.20
C ILE A 190 -0.15 -8.29 -3.96
N HIS A 191 1.07 -7.85 -4.25
CA HIS A 191 1.52 -6.49 -3.97
C HIS A 191 2.50 -5.99 -5.03
N THR A 192 2.83 -4.71 -4.98
CA THR A 192 3.87 -4.11 -5.83
C THR A 192 5.26 -4.51 -5.33
N GLN A 193 6.26 -4.47 -6.20
CA GLN A 193 7.63 -4.84 -5.82
C GLN A 193 8.28 -3.88 -4.81
N ASP A 194 7.84 -2.62 -4.82
CA ASP A 194 8.34 -1.57 -3.93
C ASP A 194 7.68 -1.59 -2.53
N GLU A 195 6.65 -2.41 -2.35
CA GLU A 195 5.88 -2.54 -1.11
C GLU A 195 6.28 -3.84 -0.40
N PRO A 196 6.72 -3.80 0.88
CA PRO A 196 6.98 -5.00 1.65
C PRO A 196 5.68 -5.75 1.96
N PRO A 197 5.69 -7.09 1.99
CA PRO A 197 4.50 -7.87 2.29
C PRO A 197 4.11 -7.74 3.77
N PHE A 198 2.81 -7.60 3.99
CA PHE A 198 2.14 -7.50 5.27
C PHE A 198 0.95 -8.47 5.29
N ILE A 199 1.31 -9.75 5.15
CA ILE A 199 0.41 -10.85 4.77
C ILE A 199 -0.53 -11.29 5.90
N ASP A 200 -0.18 -11.00 7.14
CA ASP A 200 -1.00 -11.22 8.33
C ASP A 200 -2.31 -10.44 8.25
N GLN A 201 -2.26 -9.18 7.81
CA GLN A 201 -3.43 -8.31 7.70
C GLN A 201 -4.01 -8.21 6.28
N LEU A 202 -3.16 -8.17 5.23
CA LEU A 202 -3.60 -7.92 3.85
C LEU A 202 -3.66 -9.17 2.98
N GLY A 203 -3.20 -10.32 3.48
CA GLY A 203 -3.23 -11.59 2.78
C GLY A 203 -4.61 -12.23 2.74
N PHE A 204 -4.90 -12.97 1.66
CA PHE A 204 -6.08 -13.82 1.53
C PHE A 204 -5.70 -15.30 1.69
N GLY A 205 -6.60 -16.10 2.24
CA GLY A 205 -6.39 -17.54 2.42
C GLY A 205 -6.70 -18.33 1.15
N VAL A 206 -5.95 -19.40 0.91
CA VAL A 206 -6.19 -20.38 -0.15
C VAL A 206 -6.24 -21.76 0.50
N ALA A 207 -7.31 -22.51 0.21
CA ALA A 207 -7.59 -23.79 0.84
C ALA A 207 -7.02 -24.98 0.05
N PRO A 208 -6.55 -26.05 0.73
CA PRO A 208 -6.18 -27.31 0.08
C PRO A 208 -7.38 -28.03 -0.52
N GLY A 209 -7.15 -28.91 -1.50
CA GLY A 209 -8.21 -29.63 -2.21
C GLY A 209 -8.94 -28.80 -3.27
N PHE A 210 -8.46 -27.59 -3.54
CA PHE A 210 -9.01 -26.70 -4.56
C PHE A 210 -7.92 -26.15 -5.49
N GLN A 211 -8.33 -25.94 -6.73
CA GLN A 211 -7.64 -25.06 -7.67
C GLN A 211 -8.31 -23.70 -7.61
N THR A 212 -7.57 -22.70 -7.15
CA THR A 212 -8.05 -21.34 -6.93
C THR A 212 -7.54 -20.42 -8.02
N PHE A 213 -8.46 -19.82 -8.76
CA PHE A 213 -8.21 -18.83 -9.79
C PHE A 213 -8.35 -17.43 -9.19
N VAL A 214 -7.30 -16.63 -9.29
CA VAL A 214 -7.23 -15.25 -8.82
C VAL A 214 -7.07 -14.35 -10.03
N SER A 215 -8.20 -13.83 -10.50
CA SER A 215 -8.25 -12.87 -11.60
C SER A 215 -7.90 -11.49 -11.05
N CYS A 216 -6.81 -10.91 -11.55
CA CYS A 216 -6.27 -9.64 -11.08
C CYS A 216 -6.54 -8.51 -12.07
N GLN A 217 -6.70 -7.30 -11.53
CA GLN A 217 -6.76 -6.05 -12.27
C GLN A 217 -5.87 -5.00 -11.61
N GLU A 218 -4.97 -4.38 -12.38
CA GLU A 218 -4.11 -3.30 -11.88
C GLU A 218 -4.91 -2.00 -11.76
N GLN A 219 -4.92 -1.40 -10.57
CA GLN A 219 -5.55 -0.13 -10.26
C GLN A 219 -4.48 0.87 -9.83
N ARG A 220 -4.37 2.00 -10.53
CA ARG A 220 -3.47 3.10 -10.19
C ARG A 220 -4.28 4.22 -9.56
N LEU A 221 -4.00 4.50 -8.31
CA LEU A 221 -4.68 5.52 -7.51
C LEU A 221 -3.75 6.73 -7.37
N THR A 222 -4.29 7.90 -7.72
CA THR A 222 -3.60 9.18 -7.56
C THR A 222 -4.43 10.10 -6.67
N TYR A 223 -3.88 10.43 -5.51
CA TYR A 223 -4.50 11.30 -4.51
C TYR A 223 -3.94 12.72 -4.59
N LEU A 224 -4.71 13.69 -4.07
CA LEU A 224 -4.28 15.08 -3.99
C LEU A 224 -3.66 15.39 -2.62
N PRO A 225 -2.58 16.19 -2.57
CA PRO A 225 -1.97 16.60 -1.32
C PRO A 225 -2.82 17.66 -0.59
N PRO A 226 -2.49 17.96 0.68
CA PRO A 226 -3.12 19.06 1.42
C PRO A 226 -2.94 20.38 0.67
N PRO A 227 -3.96 21.27 0.59
CA PRO A 227 -5.23 21.29 1.32
C PRO A 227 -6.42 20.57 0.64
N TRP A 228 -6.24 19.89 -0.49
CA TRP A 228 -7.36 19.27 -1.22
C TRP A 228 -7.67 17.84 -0.76
N GLY A 229 -6.66 17.13 -0.25
CA GLY A 229 -6.78 15.79 0.30
C GLY A 229 -5.61 15.51 1.23
N ASP A 230 -5.55 14.29 1.77
CA ASP A 230 -4.54 13.89 2.74
C ASP A 230 -3.64 12.82 2.11
N CYS A 231 -2.59 13.26 1.43
CA CYS A 231 -1.57 12.35 0.91
C CYS A 231 -0.15 12.89 1.09
N ARG A 232 0.77 11.96 1.32
CA ARG A 232 2.21 12.21 1.39
C ARG A 232 2.84 12.08 0.02
N SER A 233 3.48 13.15 -0.44
CA SER A 233 4.20 13.20 -1.72
C SER A 233 5.72 13.03 -1.57
N MET A 234 6.25 13.23 -0.36
CA MET A 234 7.67 13.14 -0.07
C MET A 234 8.10 11.68 0.12
N PRO A 235 9.30 11.31 -0.38
CA PRO A 235 9.87 9.99 -0.14
C PRO A 235 10.06 9.73 1.37
N MET A 236 10.23 8.46 1.72
CA MET A 236 10.40 8.03 3.11
C MET A 236 11.78 8.49 3.61
N ASP A 237 11.81 9.09 4.80
CA ASP A 237 13.04 9.39 5.53
C ASP A 237 13.27 8.25 6.51
N SER A 238 13.57 7.06 5.98
CA SER A 238 13.86 5.86 6.79
C SER A 238 15.12 5.19 6.28
N ASP A 239 15.91 4.67 7.21
CA ASP A 239 17.13 3.93 6.89
C ASP A 239 16.84 2.53 6.29
N PHE A 240 15.61 2.03 6.40
CA PHE A 240 15.25 0.65 6.04
C PHE A 240 14.63 0.48 4.65
N PHE A 241 13.80 1.42 4.20
CA PHE A 241 13.05 1.31 2.96
C PHE A 241 13.34 2.50 2.04
N SER A 242 13.57 2.23 0.75
CA SER A 242 13.82 3.27 -0.27
C SER A 242 12.56 3.99 -0.73
N SER A 243 11.42 3.31 -0.69
CA SER A 243 10.13 3.77 -1.20
C SER A 243 9.12 3.87 -0.05
N TYR A 244 8.40 4.99 0.00
CA TYR A 244 7.29 5.14 0.95
C TYR A 244 6.10 4.31 0.49
N SER A 245 5.62 3.44 1.37
CA SER A 245 4.36 2.74 1.25
C SER A 245 3.70 2.66 2.62
N ILE A 246 2.39 2.42 2.65
CA ILE A 246 1.64 2.33 3.91
C ILE A 246 2.18 1.19 4.77
N THR A 247 2.50 0.04 4.16
CA THR A 247 3.06 -1.12 4.88
C THR A 247 4.48 -0.86 5.35
N ALA A 248 5.35 -0.22 4.54
CA ALA A 248 6.70 0.15 4.97
C ALA A 248 6.67 1.08 6.19
N CYS A 249 5.80 2.11 6.16
CA CYS A 249 5.59 3.02 7.29
C CYS A 249 5.16 2.28 8.57
N ARG A 250 4.23 1.33 8.44
CA ARG A 250 3.75 0.55 9.59
C ARG A 250 4.83 -0.36 10.17
N ILE A 251 5.55 -1.08 9.31
CA ILE A 251 6.64 -1.96 9.75
C ILE A 251 7.73 -1.15 10.45
N ASP A 252 8.09 0.02 9.91
CA ASP A 252 9.06 0.94 10.53
C ASP A 252 8.57 1.42 11.92
N CYS A 253 7.30 1.81 12.03
CA CYS A 253 6.70 2.22 13.30
C CYS A 253 6.68 1.09 14.34
N GLU A 254 6.23 -0.11 13.96
CA GLU A 254 6.21 -1.30 14.81
C GLU A 254 7.64 -1.66 15.26
N THR A 255 8.62 -1.56 14.37
CA THR A 255 10.03 -1.84 14.66
C THR A 255 10.58 -0.86 15.68
N ARG A 256 10.36 0.45 15.48
CA ARG A 256 10.84 1.49 16.40
C ARG A 256 10.22 1.35 17.78
N TYR A 257 8.90 1.12 17.85
CA TYR A 257 8.19 0.89 19.10
C TYR A 257 8.76 -0.32 19.88
N LEU A 258 9.02 -1.43 19.18
CA LEU A 258 9.54 -2.63 19.81
C LEU A 258 10.99 -2.47 20.29
N VAL A 259 11.82 -1.77 19.51
CA VAL A 259 13.19 -1.47 19.91
C VAL A 259 13.23 -0.53 21.11
N GLU A 260 12.36 0.48 21.17
CA GLU A 260 12.24 1.40 22.31
C GLU A 260 11.77 0.69 23.61
N ASN A 261 10.79 -0.22 23.51
CA ASN A 261 10.19 -0.86 24.68
C ASN A 261 10.86 -2.17 25.11
N CYS A 262 11.30 -3.00 24.16
CA CYS A 262 11.85 -4.34 24.42
C CYS A 262 13.35 -4.46 24.10
N ASN A 263 14.01 -3.42 23.55
CA ASN A 263 15.43 -3.41 23.14
C ASN A 263 15.82 -4.53 22.16
N CYS A 264 14.85 -5.07 21.43
CA CYS A 264 15.02 -6.13 20.46
C CYS A 264 14.01 -5.96 19.32
N ARG A 265 14.25 -6.63 18.20
CA ARG A 265 13.31 -6.68 17.07
C ARG A 265 12.87 -8.10 16.75
N MET A 266 11.68 -8.23 16.18
CA MET A 266 11.20 -9.52 15.66
C MET A 266 11.93 -9.90 14.38
N VAL A 267 11.81 -11.18 13.99
CA VAL A 267 12.52 -11.72 12.83
C VAL A 267 12.15 -11.07 11.50
N HIS A 268 10.89 -10.66 11.35
CA HIS A 268 10.37 -10.00 10.14
C HIS A 268 10.64 -8.48 10.09
N MET A 269 11.10 -7.88 11.19
CA MET A 269 11.35 -6.45 11.28
C MET A 269 12.74 -6.12 10.69
N PRO A 270 12.87 -5.04 9.92
CA PRO A 270 14.16 -4.58 9.41
C PRO A 270 15.07 -4.00 10.50
N GLY A 271 16.32 -3.70 10.14
CA GLY A 271 17.29 -2.98 10.97
C GLY A 271 18.33 -3.84 11.69
N ASP A 272 19.22 -3.16 12.41
CA ASP A 272 20.43 -3.75 13.00
C ASP A 272 20.27 -4.14 14.48
N ALA A 273 19.10 -3.87 15.07
CA ALA A 273 18.80 -4.29 16.44
C ALA A 273 18.89 -5.83 16.57
N PRO A 274 19.24 -6.36 17.77
CA PRO A 274 19.31 -7.79 17.98
C PRO A 274 17.92 -8.44 17.89
N TYR A 275 17.88 -9.69 17.40
CA TYR A 275 16.65 -10.47 17.39
C TYR A 275 16.19 -10.79 18.82
N CYS A 276 14.88 -10.65 19.08
CA CYS A 276 14.29 -11.04 20.36
C CYS A 276 14.48 -12.55 20.62
N THR A 277 14.71 -12.92 21.88
CA THR A 277 14.74 -14.33 22.31
C THR A 277 13.30 -14.88 22.43
N PRO A 278 13.09 -16.21 22.39
CA PRO A 278 11.76 -16.79 22.60
C PRO A 278 11.09 -16.36 23.92
N GLU A 279 11.88 -16.10 24.97
CA GLU A 279 11.37 -15.57 26.24
C GLU A 279 10.88 -14.13 26.09
N GLN A 280 11.65 -13.27 25.40
CA GLN A 280 11.27 -11.88 25.12
C GLN A 280 10.06 -11.77 24.20
N TYR A 281 9.89 -12.71 23.25
CA TYR A 281 8.70 -12.80 22.42
C TYR A 281 7.44 -12.86 23.31
N LYS A 282 7.37 -13.89 24.15
CA LYS A 282 6.23 -14.13 25.03
C LYS A 282 6.03 -13.08 26.12
N GLU A 283 7.12 -12.56 26.70
CA GLU A 283 7.03 -11.66 27.86
C GLU A 283 6.90 -10.18 27.49
N CYS A 284 7.38 -9.77 26.31
CA CYS A 284 7.42 -8.35 25.91
C CYS A 284 6.89 -8.13 24.50
N ALA A 285 7.41 -8.84 23.49
CA ALA A 285 7.21 -8.45 22.11
C ALA A 285 5.76 -8.66 21.62
N ASP A 286 5.19 -9.83 21.89
CA ASP A 286 3.80 -10.16 21.55
C ASP A 286 2.81 -9.20 22.25
N PRO A 287 2.83 -9.04 23.60
CA PRO A 287 1.90 -8.13 24.27
C PRO A 287 2.12 -6.65 23.92
N ALA A 288 3.34 -6.23 23.59
CA ALA A 288 3.62 -4.87 23.15
C ALA A 288 3.00 -4.57 21.77
N LEU A 289 3.11 -5.51 20.83
CA LEU A 289 2.47 -5.35 19.53
C LEU A 289 0.95 -5.46 19.60
N ASP A 290 0.42 -6.36 20.42
CA ASP A 290 -1.03 -6.46 20.64
C ASP A 290 -1.58 -5.16 21.23
N PHE A 291 -0.86 -4.56 22.20
CA PHE A 291 -1.22 -3.26 22.75
C PHE A 291 -1.19 -2.16 21.68
N LEU A 292 -0.16 -2.13 20.83
CA LEU A 292 -0.04 -1.14 19.76
C LEU A 292 -1.19 -1.25 18.74
N VAL A 293 -1.57 -2.48 18.36
CA VAL A 293 -2.62 -2.71 17.35
C VAL A 293 -4.02 -2.49 17.94
N GLU A 294 -4.28 -2.90 19.18
CA GLU A 294 -5.62 -2.87 19.77
C GLU A 294 -5.93 -1.62 20.60
N ARG A 295 -4.93 -1.02 21.25
CA ARG A 295 -5.13 0.01 22.29
C ARG A 295 -4.55 1.37 21.95
N ASP A 296 -3.48 1.43 21.16
CA ASP A 296 -2.76 2.67 20.86
C ASP A 296 -2.79 3.03 19.37
N ASN A 297 -3.99 3.41 18.91
CA ASN A 297 -4.23 3.72 17.50
C ASN A 297 -3.58 5.05 17.04
N ASP A 298 -3.10 5.87 17.99
CA ASP A 298 -2.55 7.20 17.70
C ASP A 298 -1.01 7.20 17.56
N TYR A 299 -0.32 6.13 17.99
CA TYR A 299 1.15 6.09 17.92
C TYR A 299 1.67 5.88 16.49
N CYS A 300 1.00 5.04 15.69
CA CYS A 300 1.39 4.72 14.32
C CYS A 300 0.42 5.31 13.28
N VAL A 301 0.45 6.63 13.10
CA VAL A 301 -0.32 7.30 12.03
C VAL A 301 0.49 7.32 10.73
N CYS A 302 0.10 6.46 9.78
CA CYS A 302 0.70 6.40 8.46
C CYS A 302 -0.21 7.04 7.40
N GLU A 303 0.26 8.12 6.79
CA GLU A 303 -0.43 8.80 5.70
C GLU A 303 -0.46 7.97 4.41
N THR A 304 -1.47 8.17 3.57
CA THR A 304 -1.51 7.47 2.28
C THR A 304 -0.56 8.14 1.28
N PRO A 305 0.21 7.39 0.48
CA PRO A 305 1.03 7.97 -0.57
C PRO A 305 0.15 8.58 -1.67
N CYS A 306 0.59 9.68 -2.27
CA CYS A 306 -0.17 10.31 -3.36
C CYS A 306 -0.27 9.42 -4.60
N ASN A 307 0.69 8.51 -4.82
CA ASN A 307 0.66 7.53 -5.90
C ASN A 307 0.70 6.13 -5.29
N LEU A 308 -0.33 5.35 -5.57
CA LEU A 308 -0.46 3.98 -5.09
C LEU A 308 -0.88 3.07 -6.25
N THR A 309 -0.30 1.89 -6.33
CA THR A 309 -0.79 0.83 -7.23
C THR A 309 -1.36 -0.30 -6.40
N ARG A 310 -2.61 -0.66 -6.66
CA ARG A 310 -3.35 -1.74 -5.99
C ARG A 310 -3.74 -2.79 -7.02
N TYR A 311 -3.82 -4.04 -6.58
CA TYR A 311 -4.35 -5.12 -7.40
C TYR A 311 -5.75 -5.51 -6.91
N GLY A 312 -6.77 -5.17 -7.69
CA GLY A 312 -8.11 -5.72 -7.53
C GLY A 312 -8.07 -7.22 -7.83
N LYS A 313 -8.78 -8.03 -7.05
CA LYS A 313 -8.77 -9.48 -7.17
C LYS A 313 -10.17 -10.07 -7.09
N GLU A 314 -10.46 -10.98 -8.00
CA GLU A 314 -11.67 -11.81 -8.00
C GLU A 314 -11.26 -13.27 -7.87
N LEU A 315 -11.82 -13.96 -6.87
CA LEU A 315 -11.49 -15.34 -6.56
C LEU A 315 -12.58 -16.28 -7.03
N SER A 316 -12.18 -17.36 -7.70
CA SER A 316 -13.05 -18.50 -8.01
C SER A 316 -12.29 -19.80 -7.77
N PHE A 317 -13.00 -20.90 -7.54
CA PHE A 317 -12.37 -22.16 -7.17
C PHE A 317 -13.09 -23.36 -7.79
N VAL A 318 -12.31 -24.40 -8.07
CA VAL A 318 -12.80 -25.71 -8.49
C VAL A 318 -12.13 -26.81 -7.67
N LYS A 319 -12.81 -27.93 -7.48
CA LYS A 319 -12.29 -29.04 -6.68
C LYS A 319 -11.16 -29.77 -7.41
N ILE A 320 -10.07 -30.07 -6.71
CA ILE A 320 -8.97 -30.93 -7.17
C ILE A 320 -8.63 -31.96 -6.07
N PRO A 321 -8.42 -33.24 -6.40
CA PRO A 321 -8.49 -33.87 -7.71
C PRO A 321 -9.92 -34.26 -8.12
N SER A 322 -10.09 -34.48 -9.42
CA SER A 322 -11.25 -35.21 -9.95
C SER A 322 -11.16 -36.69 -9.60
N LYS A 323 -12.29 -37.42 -9.60
CA LYS A 323 -12.28 -38.88 -9.38
C LYS A 323 -11.36 -39.63 -10.37
N ALA A 324 -11.20 -39.11 -11.59
CA ALA A 324 -10.33 -39.71 -12.60
C ALA A 324 -8.83 -39.42 -12.35
N SER A 325 -8.51 -38.21 -11.89
CA SER A 325 -7.11 -37.79 -11.67
C SER A 325 -6.56 -38.16 -10.29
N ALA A 326 -7.42 -38.50 -9.31
CA ALA A 326 -7.01 -38.87 -7.95
C ALA A 326 -5.97 -39.99 -7.92
N LYS A 327 -6.24 -41.11 -8.60
CA LYS A 327 -5.32 -42.26 -8.70
C LYS A 327 -3.99 -41.90 -9.36
N TYR A 328 -4.04 -41.05 -10.38
CA TYR A 328 -2.84 -40.62 -11.10
C TYR A 328 -1.93 -39.78 -10.21
N LEU A 329 -2.49 -38.79 -9.50
CA LEU A 329 -1.73 -37.92 -8.60
C LEU A 329 -1.18 -38.68 -7.40
N ALA A 330 -1.98 -39.57 -6.80
CA ALA A 330 -1.54 -40.46 -5.73
C ALA A 330 -0.31 -41.28 -6.14
N LYS A 331 -0.34 -41.90 -7.34
CA LYS A 331 0.80 -42.66 -7.87
C LYS A 331 1.99 -41.78 -8.24
N LYS A 332 1.75 -40.59 -8.83
CA LYS A 332 2.80 -39.67 -9.27
C LYS A 332 3.64 -39.15 -8.11
N PHE A 333 2.99 -38.80 -7.00
CA PHE A 333 3.65 -38.24 -5.82
C PHE A 333 3.92 -39.28 -4.72
N ASN A 334 3.59 -40.55 -4.95
CA ASN A 334 3.73 -41.64 -3.98
C ASN A 334 3.04 -41.34 -2.64
N LYS A 335 1.78 -40.88 -2.71
CA LYS A 335 0.94 -40.50 -1.57
C LYS A 335 -0.43 -41.19 -1.67
N THR A 336 -1.20 -41.22 -0.58
CA THR A 336 -2.55 -41.80 -0.57
C THR A 336 -3.56 -40.85 -1.23
N GLU A 337 -4.68 -41.37 -1.73
CA GLU A 337 -5.72 -40.53 -2.34
C GLU A 337 -6.29 -39.49 -1.36
N GLN A 338 -6.40 -39.84 -0.07
CA GLN A 338 -6.79 -38.92 1.00
C GLN A 338 -5.76 -37.82 1.22
N TYR A 339 -4.46 -38.16 1.21
CA TYR A 339 -3.42 -37.15 1.33
C TYR A 339 -3.50 -36.12 0.20
N ILE A 340 -3.79 -36.56 -1.03
CA ILE A 340 -3.90 -35.67 -2.19
C ILE A 340 -5.07 -34.69 -2.01
N SER A 341 -6.23 -35.13 -1.53
CA SER A 341 -7.36 -34.22 -1.31
C SER A 341 -7.11 -33.20 -0.21
N ASP A 342 -6.37 -33.61 0.81
CA ASP A 342 -6.24 -32.82 2.03
C ASP A 342 -5.01 -31.89 1.97
N ASN A 343 -3.99 -32.18 1.15
CA ASN A 343 -2.73 -31.43 1.13
C ASN A 343 -2.42 -30.70 -0.17
N ILE A 344 -2.93 -31.19 -1.32
CA ILE A 344 -2.60 -30.56 -2.61
C ILE A 344 -3.55 -29.40 -2.89
N MET A 345 -2.98 -28.28 -3.31
CA MET A 345 -3.70 -27.14 -3.89
C MET A 345 -3.07 -26.69 -5.19
N VAL A 346 -3.87 -26.01 -6.00
CA VAL A 346 -3.38 -25.28 -7.18
C VAL A 346 -3.79 -23.82 -7.05
N LEU A 347 -2.86 -22.92 -7.35
CA LEU A 347 -3.07 -21.48 -7.31
C LEU A 347 -2.71 -20.89 -8.67
N ASP A 348 -3.71 -20.27 -9.31
CA ASP A 348 -3.57 -19.59 -10.59
C ASP A 348 -3.78 -18.09 -10.41
N ILE A 349 -2.75 -17.28 -10.68
CA ILE A 349 -2.80 -15.81 -10.59
C ILE A 349 -2.53 -15.24 -11.97
N PHE A 350 -3.51 -14.52 -12.52
CA PHE A 350 -3.41 -13.95 -13.87
C PHE A 350 -4.16 -12.62 -13.96
N PHE A 351 -3.88 -11.83 -15.00
CA PHE A 351 -4.69 -10.66 -15.32
C PHE A 351 -5.89 -11.04 -16.18
N GLU A 352 -7.07 -10.53 -15.85
CA GLU A 352 -8.31 -10.78 -16.62
C GLU A 352 -8.14 -10.31 -18.08
N ALA A 353 -7.75 -9.05 -18.23
CA ALA A 353 -7.41 -8.39 -19.48
C ALA A 353 -6.20 -7.49 -19.26
N LEU A 354 -5.57 -7.03 -20.35
CA LEU A 354 -4.46 -6.08 -20.28
C LEU A 354 -4.96 -4.63 -20.16
N ASN A 355 -5.87 -4.40 -19.25
CA ASN A 355 -6.34 -3.07 -18.91
C ASN A 355 -5.91 -2.73 -17.49
N TYR A 356 -5.65 -1.45 -17.28
CA TYR A 356 -5.51 -0.90 -15.94
C TYR A 356 -6.59 0.15 -15.72
N GLU A 357 -7.00 0.27 -14.47
CA GLU A 357 -7.92 1.29 -14.01
C GLU A 357 -7.11 2.43 -13.39
N THR A 358 -7.45 3.67 -13.72
CA THR A 358 -6.84 4.86 -13.12
C THR A 358 -7.90 5.60 -12.34
N ILE A 359 -7.71 5.73 -11.03
CA ILE A 359 -8.59 6.47 -10.12
C ILE A 359 -7.81 7.69 -9.65
N GLU A 360 -8.09 8.84 -10.26
CA GLU A 360 -7.40 10.10 -9.98
C GLU A 360 -8.34 11.10 -9.29
N GLN A 361 -7.88 11.70 -8.20
CA GLN A 361 -8.54 12.84 -7.57
C GLN A 361 -8.20 14.11 -8.36
N LYS A 362 -9.23 14.81 -8.85
CA LYS A 362 -9.10 16.09 -9.54
C LYS A 362 -9.64 17.23 -8.69
N LYS A 363 -8.97 18.39 -8.78
CA LYS A 363 -9.43 19.62 -8.14
C LYS A 363 -10.75 20.02 -8.80
N ALA A 364 -11.84 20.05 -8.03
CA ALA A 364 -13.15 20.44 -8.54
C ALA A 364 -13.20 21.91 -8.94
N TYR A 365 -12.37 22.75 -8.30
CA TYR A 365 -12.30 24.17 -8.56
C TYR A 365 -10.87 24.68 -8.47
N GLU A 366 -10.43 25.39 -9.51
CA GLU A 366 -9.11 26.02 -9.59
C GLU A 366 -9.23 27.54 -9.47
N LEU A 367 -8.13 28.21 -9.17
CA LEU A 367 -8.09 29.68 -9.07
C LEU A 367 -8.54 30.36 -10.37
N ALA A 368 -8.27 29.73 -11.52
CA ALA A 368 -8.75 30.20 -12.81
C ALA A 368 -10.29 30.18 -12.89
N GLY A 369 -10.93 29.12 -12.37
CA GLY A 369 -12.38 29.05 -12.23
C GLY A 369 -12.92 30.14 -11.31
N LEU A 370 -12.26 30.38 -10.16
CA LEU A 370 -12.61 31.45 -9.22
C LEU A 370 -12.62 32.83 -9.86
N LEU A 371 -11.54 33.17 -10.56
CA LEU A 371 -11.41 34.46 -11.22
C LEU A 371 -12.39 34.59 -12.40
N GLY A 372 -12.67 33.48 -13.09
CA GLY A 372 -13.69 33.41 -14.14
C GLY A 372 -15.09 33.71 -13.61
N ASP A 373 -15.49 33.09 -12.50
CA ASP A 373 -16.83 33.30 -11.92
C ASP A 373 -16.99 34.68 -11.29
N ILE A 374 -15.97 35.17 -10.58
CA ILE A 374 -15.97 36.54 -10.03
C ILE A 374 -16.00 37.56 -11.18
N GLY A 375 -15.10 37.41 -12.16
CA GLY A 375 -15.04 38.30 -13.32
C GLY A 375 -16.33 38.27 -14.15
N GLY A 376 -16.92 37.09 -14.32
CA GLY A 376 -18.20 36.90 -15.01
C GLY A 376 -19.36 37.58 -14.28
N GLN A 377 -19.48 37.39 -12.96
CA GLN A 377 -20.52 38.04 -12.17
C GLN A 377 -20.35 39.56 -12.12
N MET A 378 -19.12 40.06 -11.91
CA MET A 378 -18.84 41.50 -11.90
C MET A 378 -19.08 42.15 -13.27
N GLY A 379 -18.69 41.47 -14.34
CA GLY A 379 -18.95 41.89 -15.71
C GLY A 379 -20.44 41.88 -16.06
N LEU A 380 -21.20 40.88 -15.58
CA LEU A 380 -22.63 40.76 -15.86
C LEU A 380 -23.48 41.77 -15.08
N PHE A 381 -23.25 41.94 -13.77
CA PHE A 381 -24.11 42.77 -12.91
C PHE A 381 -23.74 44.26 -12.95
N ILE A 382 -22.43 44.57 -12.98
CA ILE A 382 -21.94 45.95 -12.87
C ILE A 382 -21.41 46.45 -14.21
N GLY A 383 -21.04 45.55 -15.14
CA GLY A 383 -20.27 45.92 -16.33
C GLY A 383 -18.84 46.35 -15.97
N ALA A 384 -18.38 45.99 -14.76
CA ALA A 384 -17.09 46.39 -14.23
C ALA A 384 -16.02 45.33 -14.51
N SER A 385 -14.80 45.80 -14.72
CA SER A 385 -13.60 44.97 -14.81
C SER A 385 -12.57 45.41 -13.77
N ILE A 386 -11.47 44.67 -13.66
CA ILE A 386 -10.36 45.08 -12.78
C ILE A 386 -9.83 46.49 -13.13
N LEU A 387 -9.92 46.89 -14.41
CA LEU A 387 -9.53 48.23 -14.86
C LEU A 387 -10.45 49.31 -14.27
N THR A 388 -11.76 49.07 -14.20
CA THR A 388 -12.70 50.04 -13.60
C THR A 388 -12.46 50.24 -12.10
N ILE A 389 -11.98 49.21 -11.40
CA ILE A 389 -11.59 49.32 -9.99
C ILE A 389 -10.33 50.18 -9.85
N LEU A 390 -9.33 49.97 -10.72
CA LEU A 390 -8.12 50.78 -10.74
C LEU A 390 -8.42 52.26 -11.04
N GLU A 391 -9.32 52.55 -11.97
CA GLU A 391 -9.77 53.93 -12.25
C GLU A 391 -10.42 54.59 -11.03
N LEU A 392 -11.22 53.84 -10.26
CA LEU A 392 -11.81 54.35 -9.02
C LEU A 392 -10.73 54.71 -7.98
N PHE A 393 -9.68 53.89 -7.87
CA PHE A 393 -8.55 54.15 -6.99
C PHE A 393 -7.74 55.37 -7.43
N ASP A 394 -7.48 55.55 -8.72
CA ASP A 394 -6.78 56.72 -9.25
C ASP A 394 -7.57 58.01 -8.97
N TYR A 395 -8.88 57.97 -9.17
CA TYR A 395 -9.76 59.10 -8.83
C TYR A 395 -9.73 59.42 -7.34
N LEU A 396 -9.85 58.40 -6.47
CA LEU A 396 -9.76 58.55 -5.03
C LEU A 396 -8.41 59.14 -4.61
N TYR A 397 -7.31 58.67 -5.21
CA TYR A 397 -5.96 59.15 -4.94
C TYR A 397 -5.82 60.64 -5.28
N GLU A 398 -6.26 61.07 -6.46
CA GLU A 398 -6.23 62.49 -6.86
C GLU A 398 -7.11 63.35 -5.94
N VAL A 399 -8.28 62.88 -5.52
CA VAL A 399 -9.15 63.59 -4.57
C VAL A 399 -8.49 63.72 -3.19
N ILE A 400 -7.85 62.66 -2.69
CA ILE A 400 -7.12 62.68 -1.41
C ILE A 400 -5.94 63.63 -1.49
N LYS A 401 -5.13 63.56 -2.55
CA LYS A 401 -4.01 64.47 -2.83
C LYS A 401 -4.48 65.92 -2.88
N TYR A 402 -5.58 66.21 -3.58
CA TYR A 402 -6.16 67.55 -3.63
C TYR A 402 -6.62 68.04 -2.25
N LYS A 403 -7.31 67.19 -1.46
CA LYS A 403 -7.71 67.53 -0.08
C LYS A 403 -6.49 67.74 0.83
N MET A 404 -5.45 66.92 0.74
CA MET A 404 -4.22 67.08 1.51
C MET A 404 -3.48 68.37 1.15
N CYS A 405 -3.32 68.68 -0.15
CA CYS A 405 -2.75 69.95 -0.62
C CYS A 405 -3.55 71.17 -0.12
N ARG A 406 -4.89 71.05 -0.04
CA ARG A 406 -5.75 72.13 0.46
C ARG A 406 -5.66 72.29 1.99
N CYS A 407 -5.42 71.20 2.74
CA CYS A 407 -5.10 71.26 4.17
C CYS A 407 -3.72 71.88 4.45
N VAL A 408 -2.71 71.60 3.62
CA VAL A 408 -1.39 72.25 3.69
C VAL A 408 -1.49 73.75 3.37
N LYS A 409 -2.27 74.15 2.34
CA LYS A 409 -2.53 75.56 2.05
C LYS A 409 -3.34 76.27 3.14
N LYS A 410 -4.24 75.57 3.86
CA LYS A 410 -4.93 76.13 5.05
C LYS A 410 -3.98 76.33 6.24
N LYS A 411 -2.99 75.45 6.45
CA LYS A 411 -1.92 75.67 7.44
C LYS A 411 -1.03 76.86 7.08
N HIS A 412 -0.73 77.09 5.80
CA HIS A 412 0.01 78.27 5.35
C HIS A 412 -0.79 79.59 5.39
N LYS A 413 -2.13 79.54 5.35
CA LYS A 413 -2.98 80.74 5.48
C LYS A 413 -3.22 81.18 6.94
N GLY A 414 -2.77 80.39 7.91
CA GLY A 414 -2.84 80.73 9.34
C GLY A 414 -1.61 81.47 9.89
N HIS A 415 -0.61 81.74 9.06
CA HIS A 415 0.63 82.40 9.49
C HIS A 415 1.13 83.44 8.47
N ASN A 416 0.28 84.40 8.13
CA ASN A 416 0.73 85.68 7.56
C ASN A 416 -0.36 86.74 7.76
N ASN A 417 -0.39 87.30 8.97
CA ASN A 417 -1.03 88.58 9.25
C ASN A 417 0.01 89.43 9.98
N ASN A 418 0.83 90.15 9.22
CA ASN A 418 1.35 91.45 9.62
C ASN A 418 1.90 92.22 8.41
N ASP A 419 1.63 93.52 8.45
CA ASP A 419 2.20 94.63 7.70
C ASP A 419 1.67 95.02 6.30
N ARG A 420 0.81 96.05 6.36
CA ARG A 420 0.90 97.36 5.68
C ARG A 420 1.69 97.44 4.36
N GLY A 421 1.02 97.98 3.34
CA GLY A 421 1.71 98.70 2.26
C GLY A 421 0.93 98.69 0.95
N ALA A 422 0.08 99.69 0.73
CA ALA A 422 -0.49 99.97 -0.58
C ALA A 422 0.62 100.55 -1.48
N VAL A 423 0.99 99.83 -2.54
CA VAL A 423 1.64 100.41 -3.73
C VAL A 423 1.10 99.66 -4.95
N LEU A 424 0.38 100.41 -5.80
CA LEU A 424 0.03 100.01 -7.16
C LEU A 424 1.31 100.00 -7.99
N SER A 425 1.69 98.84 -8.53
CA SER A 425 2.66 98.77 -9.63
C SER A 425 1.95 98.22 -10.87
N LEU A 426 1.95 99.05 -11.89
CA LEU A 426 1.33 98.87 -13.19
C LEU A 426 2.42 98.37 -14.14
N ASP A 427 2.58 97.06 -14.23
CA ASP A 427 3.36 96.39 -15.27
C ASP A 427 2.93 94.92 -15.35
N ASP A 428 1.97 94.65 -16.24
CA ASP A 428 1.92 93.41 -17.04
C ASP A 428 0.83 93.56 -18.11
N VAL A 429 1.03 94.53 -19.01
CA VAL A 429 0.40 94.52 -20.32
C VAL A 429 1.28 93.68 -21.24
N LYS A 430 0.94 92.40 -21.40
CA LYS A 430 1.28 91.69 -22.64
C LYS A 430 0.23 90.65 -23.03
N ARG A 431 -0.68 91.15 -23.89
CA ARG A 431 -1.38 90.47 -25.00
C ARG A 431 -2.59 89.61 -24.66
N HIS A 432 -3.77 90.20 -24.88
CA HIS A 432 -4.95 89.50 -25.37
C HIS A 432 -5.47 90.16 -26.66
N ALA A 433 -6.06 89.30 -27.52
CA ALA A 433 -6.84 89.51 -28.74
C ALA A 433 -6.09 89.41 -30.09
N PRO A 434 -6.76 89.00 -31.19
CA PRO A 434 -7.74 87.90 -31.34
C PRO A 434 -7.55 87.07 -32.65
N CYS A 435 -8.48 86.14 -32.87
CA CYS A 435 -8.66 85.18 -33.98
C CYS A 435 -8.56 85.72 -35.42
N GLU A 436 -8.20 84.83 -36.36
CA GLU A 436 -8.69 84.60 -37.75
C GLU A 436 -7.81 83.44 -38.34
N ASN A 437 -8.19 82.52 -39.23
CA ASN A 437 -9.37 82.29 -40.03
C ASN A 437 -9.35 80.84 -40.57
N LEU A 438 -10.54 80.32 -40.83
CA LEU A 438 -10.84 79.15 -41.68
C LEU A 438 -10.58 79.51 -43.16
N ARG A 439 -10.02 78.58 -43.98
CA ARG A 439 -10.45 78.27 -45.37
C ARG A 439 -9.59 77.14 -46.04
N THR A 440 -10.21 75.96 -46.16
CA THR A 440 -10.42 75.05 -47.34
C THR A 440 -9.50 75.11 -48.58
N PRO A 441 -9.25 73.98 -49.32
CA PRO A 441 -10.28 73.39 -50.22
C PRO A 441 -10.32 71.86 -50.47
N SER A 442 -11.55 71.40 -50.84
CA SER A 442 -11.99 70.30 -51.74
C SER A 442 -11.24 68.95 -51.77
N THR A 443 -11.90 67.78 -51.76
CA THR A 443 -12.67 67.21 -52.91
C THR A 443 -13.49 65.97 -52.48
N TYR A 444 -14.71 65.79 -53.02
CA TYR A 444 -15.65 64.62 -52.94
C TYR A 444 -15.19 63.43 -53.84
N PRO A 445 -15.87 62.25 -53.98
CA PRO A 445 -17.21 61.77 -53.53
C PRO A 445 -17.16 60.40 -52.76
N GLY A 446 -18.22 59.74 -52.27
CA GLY A 446 -19.57 59.54 -52.81
C GLY A 446 -20.49 58.68 -51.91
N ASN A 447 -21.78 58.74 -52.25
CA ASN A 447 -22.91 58.00 -51.69
C ASN A 447 -22.85 56.48 -51.96
N MET A 448 -23.43 55.64 -51.09
CA MET A 448 -24.61 54.78 -51.35
C MET A 448 -24.76 53.62 -50.32
N LEU A 449 -26.03 53.30 -50.04
CA LEU A 449 -26.61 52.32 -49.10
C LEU A 449 -26.19 50.85 -49.30
N PRO A 450 -26.43 49.94 -48.33
CA PRO A 450 -26.68 48.53 -48.62
C PRO A 450 -28.19 48.25 -48.72
N HIS A 451 -28.62 47.76 -49.89
CA HIS A 451 -29.89 47.07 -50.11
C HIS A 451 -29.64 45.54 -50.07
N HIS A 452 -30.44 44.80 -49.30
CA HIS A 452 -30.75 43.36 -49.51
C HIS A 452 -31.62 43.17 -50.79
N PRO A 453 -32.01 41.96 -51.29
CA PRO A 453 -31.91 40.57 -50.76
C PRO A 453 -31.58 39.45 -51.82
N GLY A 454 -31.53 38.17 -51.40
CA GLY A 454 -32.14 37.07 -52.18
C GLY A 454 -31.37 35.76 -52.42
N GLN A 455 -32.05 34.64 -52.12
CA GLN A 455 -31.81 33.22 -52.47
C GLN A 455 -30.63 32.51 -51.80
N GLY A 456 -30.74 31.30 -51.26
CA GLY A 456 -31.81 30.31 -51.13
C GLY A 456 -31.14 29.04 -50.58
N ASN A 457 -31.64 28.48 -49.48
CA ASN A 457 -32.34 27.20 -49.41
C ASN A 457 -31.45 25.93 -49.38
N PHE A 458 -31.83 25.02 -48.46
CA PHE A 458 -31.41 23.61 -48.29
C PHE A 458 -30.03 23.37 -47.68
N GLU A 459 -29.78 22.42 -46.77
CA GLU A 459 -30.57 21.53 -45.92
C GLU A 459 -29.52 20.79 -45.04
N ASP A 460 -29.85 20.56 -43.77
CA ASP A 460 -29.65 19.30 -43.03
C ASP A 460 -28.31 18.74 -42.45
N PHE A 461 -28.54 18.10 -41.28
CA PHE A 461 -27.82 17.04 -40.54
C PHE A 461 -26.55 17.42 -39.74
N THR A 462 -26.64 17.53 -38.39
CA THR A 462 -26.36 16.50 -37.34
C THR A 462 -24.92 15.96 -37.38
N CYS A 463 -24.15 15.84 -36.29
CA CYS A 463 -24.44 15.51 -34.89
C CYS A 463 -23.60 16.35 -33.93
#